data_AF-A0A1G8PFH0-F1
#
_entry.id   AF-A0A1G8PFH0-F1
#
_cell.length_a   1.000
_cell.length_b   1.000
_cell.length_c   1.000
_cell.angle_alpha   90.00
_cell.angle_beta   90.00
_cell.angle_gamma   90.00
#
_symmetry.space_group_name_H-M   'P 1'
#
loop_
_entity.id
_entity.type
_entity.pdbx_description
1 polymer ?
#
loop_
_entity_poly.entity_id
_entity_poly.type
_entity_poly.pdbx_seq_one_letter_code
_entity_poly.pdbx_strand_id
1 'polypeptide(L)' 'MPKTLVDIPEATLALAQRNLGTTTKRETIERALEAVNATAAQLALLDSITDGAEFATFTPEFLATVRH' A
#
# COMPACT_ATOMS: atom_id res chain seq x y z
N MET A 1 -2.01 -18.07 -15.65
CA MET A 1 -2.82 -17.26 -14.73
C MET A 1 -4.29 -17.39 -15.11
N PRO A 2 -5.21 -17.44 -14.14
CA PRO A 2 -6.64 -17.36 -14.42
C PRO A 2 -6.96 -16.05 -15.13
N LYS A 3 -7.86 -16.08 -16.11
CA LYS A 3 -8.32 -14.89 -16.82
C LYS A 3 -9.59 -14.39 -16.14
N THR A 4 -9.57 -13.16 -15.67
CA THR A 4 -10.74 -12.50 -15.08
C THR A 4 -11.26 -11.46 -16.07
N LEU A 5 -12.55 -11.52 -16.38
CA LEU A 5 -13.23 -10.52 -17.20
C LEU A 5 -13.85 -9.48 -16.26
N VAL A 6 -13.49 -8.22 -16.46
CA VAL A 6 -13.97 -7.08 -15.67
C VAL A 6 -14.31 -5.93 -16.60
N ASP A 7 -15.46 -5.30 -16.36
CA ASP A 7 -15.87 -4.09 -17.07
C ASP A 7 -15.30 -2.87 -16.37
N ILE A 8 -14.58 -2.03 -17.12
CA ILE A 8 -13.94 -0.82 -16.62
C ILE A 8 -14.28 0.33 -17.57
N PRO A 9 -14.83 1.45 -17.08
CA PRO A 9 -15.07 2.62 -17.90
C PRO A 9 -13.78 3.12 -18.56
N GLU A 10 -13.84 3.41 -19.85
CA GLU A 10 -12.66 3.82 -20.64
C GLU A 10 -11.99 5.08 -20.08
N ALA A 11 -12.79 6.07 -19.64
CA ALA A 11 -12.27 7.30 -19.05
C ALA A 11 -11.47 7.03 -17.75
N THR A 12 -11.94 6.09 -16.92
CA THR A 12 -11.27 5.69 -15.68
C THR A 12 -9.97 4.97 -15.97
N LEU A 13 -9.97 4.04 -16.93
CA LEU A 13 -8.78 3.33 -17.37
C LEU A 13 -7.73 4.32 -17.94
N ALA A 14 -8.15 5.25 -18.79
CA ALA A 14 -7.26 6.24 -19.39
C ALA A 14 -6.65 7.16 -18.31
N LEU A 15 -7.43 7.54 -17.30
CA LEU A 15 -6.91 8.32 -16.17
C LEU A 15 -5.88 7.52 -15.36
N ALA A 16 -6.19 6.27 -15.02
CA ALA A 16 -5.26 5.39 -14.30
C ALA A 16 -3.96 5.19 -15.09
N GLN A 17 -4.04 4.99 -16.41
CA GLN A 17 -2.87 4.84 -17.28
C GLN A 17 -1.96 6.06 -17.26
N ARG A 18 -2.54 7.27 -17.31
CA ARG A 18 -1.78 8.53 -17.21
C ARG A 18 -1.11 8.67 -15.84
N ASN A 19 -1.84 8.40 -14.76
CA ASN A 19 -1.33 8.56 -13.40
C ASN A 19 -0.23 7.55 -13.07
N LEU A 20 -0.34 6.32 -13.57
CA LEU A 20 0.60 5.23 -13.30
C LEU A 20 1.72 5.13 -14.34
N GLY A 21 1.66 5.92 -15.43
CA GLY A 21 2.64 5.87 -16.52
C GLY A 21 2.63 4.58 -17.33
N THR A 22 1.53 3.82 -17.29
CA THR A 22 1.43 2.48 -17.92
C THR A 22 0.83 2.57 -19.33
N THR A 23 1.20 1.64 -20.20
CA THR A 23 0.75 1.65 -21.60
C THR A 23 -0.24 0.53 -21.93
N THR A 24 -0.29 -0.53 -21.11
CA THR A 24 -1.18 -1.67 -21.34
C THR A 24 -2.21 -1.82 -20.22
N LYS A 25 -3.43 -2.27 -20.57
CA LYS A 25 -4.51 -2.47 -19.59
C LYS A 25 -4.09 -3.39 -18.44
N ARG A 26 -3.38 -4.47 -18.75
CA ARG A 26 -2.92 -5.45 -17.77
C ARG A 26 -1.96 -4.80 -16.77
N GLU A 27 -0.94 -4.12 -17.27
CA GLU A 27 0.04 -3.42 -16.44
C GLU A 27 -0.63 -2.37 -15.56
N THR A 28 -1.60 -1.61 -16.10
CA THR A 28 -2.37 -0.64 -15.30
C THR A 28 -3.07 -1.31 -14.13
N ILE A 29 -3.71 -2.45 -14.36
CA ILE A 29 -4.42 -3.19 -13.30
C ILE A 29 -3.46 -3.79 -12.29
N GLU A 30 -2.34 -4.38 -12.74
CA GLU A 30 -1.31 -4.91 -11.85
C GLU A 30 -0.75 -3.82 -10.92
N ARG A 31 -0.34 -2.67 -11.47
CA ARG A 31 0.16 -1.55 -10.68
C ARG A 31 -0.89 -0.92 -9.77
N ALA A 32 -2.14 -0.85 -10.22
CA ALA A 32 -3.24 -0.35 -9.38
C ALA A 32 -3.48 -1.27 -8.17
N LEU A 33 -3.44 -2.58 -8.36
CA LEU A 33 -3.60 -3.56 -7.27
C LEU A 33 -2.42 -3.51 -6.30
N GLU A 34 -1.19 -3.36 -6.80
CA GLU A 34 -0.02 -3.15 -5.95
C GLU A 34 -0.17 -1.90 -5.07
N ALA A 35 -0.61 -0.79 -5.66
CA ALA A 35 -0.83 0.46 -4.93
C ALA A 35 -1.90 0.31 -3.84
N VAL A 36 -3.03 -0.33 -4.16
CA VAL A 36 -4.10 -0.59 -3.19
C VAL A 36 -3.61 -1.44 -2.02
N ASN A 37 -2.85 -2.51 -2.29
CA ASN A 37 -2.30 -3.36 -1.25
C ASN A 37 -1.30 -2.60 -0.36
N ALA A 38 -0.46 -1.74 -0.94
CA ALA A 38 0.47 -0.91 -0.17
C ALA A 38 -0.27 0.08 0.74
N THR A 39 -1.32 0.73 0.23
CA THR A 39 -2.17 1.62 1.03
C THR A 39 -2.90 0.87 2.14
N ALA A 40 -3.44 -0.31 1.87
CA ALA A 40 -4.10 -1.13 2.90
C ALA A 40 -3.13 -1.53 4.02
N ALA A 41 -1.90 -1.92 3.66
CA ALA A 41 -0.86 -2.22 4.65
C ALA A 41 -0.46 -0.99 5.47
N GLN A 42 -0.37 0.19 4.84
CA GLN A 42 -0.08 1.44 5.53
C GLN A 42 -1.20 1.82 6.51
N LEU A 43 -2.47 1.69 6.12
CA LEU A 43 -3.61 1.96 6.99
C LEU A 43 -3.63 1.00 8.19
N ALA A 44 -3.38 -0.29 7.98
CA ALA A 44 -3.30 -1.26 9.07
C ALA A 44 -2.16 -0.95 10.07
N LEU A 45 -1.04 -0.40 9.58
CA LEU A 45 0.04 0.08 10.46
C LEU A 45 -0.38 1.32 11.26
N LEU A 46 -1.09 2.26 10.65
CA LEU A 46 -1.59 3.45 11.35
C LEU A 46 -2.63 3.09 12.41
N ASP A 47 -3.50 2.13 12.11
CA ASP A 47 -4.47 1.61 13.07
C ASP A 47 -3.76 0.97 14.27
N SER A 48 -2.71 0.17 14.04
CA SER A 48 -1.96 -0.44 15.15
C SER A 48 -1.25 0.58 16.04
N ILE A 49 -0.72 1.67 15.48
CA ILE A 49 -0.16 2.79 16.25
C ILE A 49 -1.26 3.43 17.11
N THR A 50 -2.44 3.66 16.52
CA THR A 50 -3.57 4.34 17.18
C THR A 50 -4.16 3.50 18.31
N ASP A 51 -4.21 2.18 18.13
CA ASP A 51 -4.67 1.21 19.14
C ASP A 51 -3.64 0.99 20.27
N GLY A 52 -2.55 1.77 20.29
CA GLY A 52 -1.55 1.72 21.34
C GLY A 52 -0.65 0.48 21.26
N ALA A 53 -0.42 -0.07 20.06
CA ALA A 53 0.54 -1.15 19.91
C ALA A 53 1.92 -0.69 20.41
N GLU A 54 2.43 -1.39 21.43
CA GLU A 54 3.79 -1.20 21.90
C GLU A 54 4.76 -1.67 20.81
N PHE A 55 5.43 -0.73 20.16
CA PHE A 55 6.59 -1.05 19.35
C PHE A 55 7.69 -1.54 20.29
N ALA A 56 7.86 -2.86 20.37
CA ALA A 56 8.81 -3.56 21.24
C ALA A 56 10.29 -3.09 21.09
N THR A 57 10.58 -2.20 20.15
CA THR A 57 11.91 -1.62 19.90
C THR A 57 12.30 -0.55 20.93
N PHE A 58 11.34 0.14 21.57
CA PHE A 58 11.63 1.21 22.54
C PHE A 58 11.49 0.73 23.99
N THR A 59 12.15 -0.39 24.33
CA THR A 59 12.17 -0.84 25.71
C THR A 59 12.97 0.14 26.59
N PRO A 60 12.72 0.18 27.91
CA PRO A 60 13.53 0.97 28.85
C PRO A 60 15.03 0.69 28.74
N GLU A 61 15.43 -0.55 28.45
CA GLU A 61 16.84 -0.93 28.26
C GLU A 61 17.45 -0.30 27.00
N PHE A 62 16.70 -0.22 25.90
CA PHE A 62 17.15 0.45 24.68
C PHE A 62 17.34 1.96 24.89
N LEU A 63 16.37 2.61 25.55
CA LEU A 63 16.44 4.04 25.86
C LEU A 63 17.60 4.37 26.82
N ALA A 64 17.94 3.46 27.73
CA ALA A 64 19.12 3.60 28.60
C ALA A 64 20.44 3.54 27.81
N THR A 65 20.49 2.77 26.71
CA THR A 65 21.70 2.60 25.89
C THR A 65 22.00 3.83 25.01
N VAL A 66 20.96 4.51 24.51
CA VAL A 66 21.10 5.68 23.61
C VAL A 66 21.36 6.99 24.36
N ARG A 67 21.13 7.02 25.69
CA ARG A 67 21.28 8.22 26.53
C ARG A 67 22.72 8.50 26.99
N HIS A 68 23.68 7.67 26.59
CA HIS A 68 25.12 7.84 26.82
C HIS A 68 25.83 8.43 25.60
#